data_AF-A0A3M6KCE6-F1
#
_entry.id   AF-A0A3M6KCE6-F1
#
_cell.length_a   1.000
_cell.length_b   1.000
_cell.length_c   1.000
_cell.angle_alpha   90.00
_cell.angle_beta   90.00
_cell.angle_gamma   90.00
#
_symmetry.space_group_name_H-M   'P 1'
#
loop_
_entity.id
_entity.type
_entity.pdbx_description
1 polymer ?
#
loop_
_entity_poly.entity_id
_entity_poly.type
_entity_poly.pdbx_seq_one_letter_code
_entity_poly.pdbx_strand_id
1 'polypeptide(L)' 'MKKKEVDEILQHISQKFEDDVPGIVKMLVRKKIDKFQSFDVESLPESLRICTVEELLEIVKKGLDSGKLKI' A
#
# COMPACT_ATOMS: atom_id res chain seq x y z
N MET A 1 -13.79 -8.26 8.69
CA MET A 1 -13.93 -8.86 7.34
C MET A 1 -14.11 -10.35 7.44
N LYS A 2 -14.86 -10.93 6.52
CA LYS A 2 -15.01 -12.38 6.38
C LYS A 2 -13.77 -12.95 5.71
N LYS A 3 -13.46 -14.22 5.97
CA LYS A 3 -12.30 -14.92 5.40
C LYS A 3 -12.19 -14.78 3.88
N LYS A 4 -13.32 -14.96 3.17
CA LYS A 4 -13.39 -14.80 1.71
C LYS A 4 -12.91 -13.43 1.22
N GLU A 5 -13.31 -12.36 1.91
CA GLU A 5 -12.94 -10.99 1.55
C GLU A 5 -11.44 -10.77 1.79
N VAL A 6 -10.87 -11.35 2.85
CA VAL A 6 -9.43 -11.30 3.12
C VAL A 6 -8.65 -12.07 2.05
N ASP A 7 -9.07 -13.28 1.71
CA ASP A 7 -8.42 -14.13 0.70
C ASP A 7 -8.43 -13.44 -0.67
N GLU A 8 -9.54 -12.79 -1.03
CA GLU A 8 -9.67 -12.00 -2.26
C GLU A 8 -8.67 -10.84 -2.32
N ILE A 9 -8.52 -10.07 -1.23
CA ILE A 9 -7.54 -8.98 -1.15
C ILE A 9 -6.10 -9.52 -1.27
N LEU A 10 -5.77 -10.57 -0.54
CA LEU A 10 -4.42 -11.17 -0.56
C LEU A 10 -4.06 -11.69 -1.95
N GLN A 11 -5.02 -12.31 -2.64
CA GLN A 11 -4.85 -12.77 -4.01
C GLN A 11 -4.64 -11.61 -4.97
N HIS A 12 -5.44 -10.54 -4.87
CA HIS A 12 -5.30 -9.36 -5.72
C HIS A 12 -3.91 -8.70 -5.56
N ILE A 13 -3.45 -8.54 -4.32
CA ILE A 13 -2.11 -7.99 -4.03
C ILE A 13 -1.01 -8.90 -4.61
N SER A 14 -1.13 -10.21 -4.42
CA SER A 14 -0.13 -11.17 -4.92
C SER A 14 -0.02 -11.15 -6.44
N GLN A 15 -1.15 -11.14 -7.16
CA GLN A 15 -1.17 -11.05 -8.61
C GLN A 15 -0.50 -9.76 -9.11
N LYS A 16 -0.86 -8.60 -8.53
CA LYS A 16 -0.24 -7.32 -8.89
C LYS A 16 1.26 -7.31 -8.64
N PHE A 17 1.70 -7.88 -7.53
CA PHE A 17 3.12 -7.99 -7.24
C PHE A 17 3.83 -8.95 -8.19
N GLU A 18 3.18 -10.03 -8.64
CA GLU A 18 3.73 -10.98 -9.59
C GLU A 18 3.87 -10.40 -11.00
N ASP A 19 2.84 -9.70 -11.48
CA ASP A 19 2.75 -9.18 -12.85
C ASP A 19 3.58 -7.91 -13.05
N ASP A 20 3.53 -6.96 -12.09
CA ASP A 20 4.05 -5.60 -12.32
C ASP A 20 5.48 -5.39 -11.78
N VAL A 21 6.04 -6.33 -11.00
CA VAL A 21 7.34 -6.13 -10.31
C VAL A 21 8.45 -7.06 -10.84
N PRO A 22 9.57 -6.52 -11.37
CA PRO A 22 10.71 -7.32 -11.78
C PRO A 22 11.34 -8.12 -10.62
N GLY A 23 11.89 -9.30 -10.90
CA GLY A 23 12.41 -10.24 -9.89
C GLY A 23 13.44 -9.65 -8.91
N ILE A 24 14.34 -8.79 -9.38
CA ILE A 24 15.33 -8.11 -8.51
C ILE A 24 14.67 -7.13 -7.53
N VAL A 25 13.60 -6.45 -7.97
CA VAL A 25 12.81 -5.55 -7.13
C VAL A 25 12.01 -6.37 -6.11
N LYS A 26 11.49 -7.55 -6.49
CA LYS A 26 10.83 -8.49 -5.56
C LYS A 26 11.75 -8.90 -4.41
N MET A 27 13.02 -9.18 -4.70
CA MET A 27 14.01 -9.52 -3.68
C MET A 27 14.27 -8.36 -2.70
N LEU A 28 14.35 -7.12 -3.20
CA LEU A 28 14.52 -5.93 -2.37
C LEU A 28 13.29 -5.63 -1.51
N VAL A 29 12.09 -5.77 -2.07
CA VAL A 29 10.84 -5.60 -1.33
C VAL A 29 10.73 -6.65 -0.23
N ARG A 30 11.05 -7.92 -0.51
CA ARG A 30 11.08 -8.98 0.53
C ARG A 30 11.98 -8.62 1.71
N LYS A 31 13.16 -8.03 1.47
CA LYS A 31 14.03 -7.52 2.54
C LYS A 31 13.45 -6.32 3.30
N LYS A 32 12.54 -5.55 2.69
CA LYS A 32 11.84 -4.44 3.34
C LYS A 32 10.52 -4.88 4.02
N ILE A 33 9.97 -6.06 3.70
CA ILE A 33 8.77 -6.60 4.35
C ILE A 33 8.97 -6.72 5.86
N ASP A 34 10.17 -7.04 6.33
CA ASP A 34 10.48 -7.05 7.76
C ASP A 34 10.16 -5.71 8.43
N LYS A 35 10.41 -4.58 7.74
CA LYS A 35 10.03 -3.24 8.23
C LYS A 35 8.52 -3.00 8.19
N PHE A 36 7.82 -3.64 7.25
CA PHE A 36 6.37 -3.56 7.13
C PHE A 36 5.68 -4.36 8.23
N GLN A 37 6.22 -5.54 8.58
CA GLN A 37 5.75 -6.35 9.71
C GLN A 37 5.94 -5.64 11.06
N SER A 38 6.98 -4.81 11.18
CA SER A 38 7.21 -3.97 12.35
C SER A 38 6.49 -2.61 12.31
N PHE A 39 5.66 -2.34 11.30
CA PHE A 39 5.02 -1.03 11.14
C PHE A 39 3.81 -0.91 12.07
N ASP A 40 3.83 0.08 12.95
CA ASP A 40 2.74 0.35 13.88
C ASP A 40 1.77 1.37 13.29
N VAL A 41 0.50 0.98 13.15
CA VAL A 41 -0.59 1.86 12.69
C VAL A 41 -0.72 3.09 13.59
N GLU A 42 -0.47 2.96 14.89
CA GLU A 42 -0.59 4.07 15.84
C GLU A 42 0.46 5.18 15.64
N SER A 43 1.52 4.89 14.87
CA SER A 43 2.52 5.90 14.49
C SER A 43 2.03 6.86 13.39
N LEU A 44 0.89 6.56 12.74
CA LEU A 44 0.33 7.39 11.68
C LEU A 44 -0.48 8.57 12.23
N PRO A 45 -0.51 9.72 11.52
CA PRO A 45 -1.45 10.79 11.82
C PRO A 45 -2.89 10.28 11.88
N GLU A 46 -3.70 10.80 12.80
CA GLU A 46 -5.11 10.41 12.97
C GLU A 46 -5.90 10.52 11.65
N SER A 47 -5.67 11.60 10.90
CA SER A 47 -6.29 11.82 9.59
C SER A 47 -6.00 10.70 8.58
N LEU A 48 -4.83 10.06 8.65
CA LEU A 48 -4.46 8.95 7.77
C LEU A 48 -5.05 7.63 8.26
N ARG A 49 -5.20 7.44 9.58
CA ARG A 49 -5.79 6.24 10.17
C ARG A 49 -7.28 6.08 9.87
N ILE A 50 -7.99 7.19 9.73
CA ILE A 50 -9.43 7.20 9.38
C ILE A 50 -9.67 7.36 7.86
N CYS A 51 -8.62 7.55 7.07
CA CYS A 51 -8.73 7.77 5.63
C CYS A 51 -9.05 6.44 4.92
N THR A 52 -10.07 6.44 4.08
CA THR A 52 -10.40 5.30 3.22
C THR A 52 -9.39 5.16 2.07
N VAL A 53 -9.35 3.97 1.45
CA VAL A 53 -8.45 3.72 0.32
C VAL A 53 -8.80 4.62 -0.86
N GLU A 54 -10.09 4.86 -1.11
CA GLU A 54 -10.58 5.73 -2.18
C GLU A 54 -10.18 7.20 -1.96
N GLU A 55 -10.34 7.71 -0.74
CA GLU A 55 -9.90 9.07 -0.39
C GLU A 55 -8.38 9.20 -0.52
N LEU A 56 -7.62 8.20 -0.08
CA LEU A 56 -6.17 8.21 -0.19
C LEU A 56 -5.73 8.29 -1.66
N LEU A 57 -6.34 7.49 -2.54
CA LEU A 57 -6.07 7.53 -3.98
C LEU A 57 -6.39 8.90 -4.59
N GLU A 58 -7.50 9.52 -4.19
CA GLU A 58 -7.88 10.86 -4.67
C GLU A 58 -6.90 11.94 -4.17
N ILE A 59 -6.51 11.90 -2.89
CA ILE A 59 -5.54 12.82 -2.29
C ILE A 59 -4.19 12.72 -2.99
N VAL A 60 -3.70 11.50 -3.24
CA VAL A 60 -2.41 11.29 -3.93
C VAL A 60 -2.48 11.82 -5.35
N LYS A 61 -3.53 11.53 -6.12
CA LYS A 61 -3.71 12.05 -7.49
C LYS A 61 -3.71 13.58 -7.50
N LYS A 62 -4.54 14.23 -6.67
CA LYS A 62 -4.56 15.69 -6.54
C LYS A 62 -3.22 16.26 -6.09
N GLY A 63 -2.50 15.56 -5.22
CA GLY A 63 -1.16 15.94 -4.77
C GLY A 63 -0.15 15.95 -5.92
N LEU A 64 -0.19 14.94 -6.79
CA LEU A 64 0.67 14.86 -7.98
C LEU A 64 0.31 15.95 -9.00
N ASP A 65 -0.99 16.08 -9.33
CA ASP A 65 -1.48 17.05 -10.31
C ASP A 65 -1.17 18.50 -9.89
N SER A 66 -1.25 18.78 -8.58
CA SER A 66 -0.91 20.10 -8.02
C SER A 66 0.60 20.31 -7.79
N GLY A 67 1.43 19.28 -7.99
CA GLY A 67 2.87 19.33 -7.72
C GLY A 67 3.25 19.40 -6.24
N LYS A 68 2.28 19.28 -5.32
CA LYS A 68 2.50 19.23 -3.86
C LYS A 68 3.13 17.92 -3.41
N LEU A 69 2.90 16.84 -4.16
CA LEU A 69 3.54 15.55 -3.97
C LEU A 69 4.53 15.32 -5.13
N LYS A 70 5.78 14.99 -4.80
CA LYS A 70 6.84 14.64 -5.75
C LYS A 70 7.38 13.28 -5.36
N ILE A 71 7.08 12.28 -6.17
CA ILE A 71 7.48 10.87 -6.01
C ILE A 71 8.02 10.34 -7.33
#